data_AF-A0A2M7NP93-F1
#
_entry.id   AF-A0A2M7NP93-F1
#
_cell.length_a   1.000
_cell.length_b   1.000
_cell.length_c   1.000
_cell.angle_alpha   90.00
_cell.angle_beta   90.00
_cell.angle_gamma   90.00
#
_symmetry.space_group_name_H-M   'P 1'
#
loop_
_entity.id
_entity.type
_entity.pdbx_description
1 polymer ?
#
loop_
_entity_poly.entity_id
_entity_poly.type
_entity_poly.pdbx_seq_one_letter_code
_entity_poly.pdbx_strand_id
1 'polypeptide(L)'
;MKLKLIKIIFAIFIISNLSFGQTKSPFLINNELFELPGKWKHIGKIENSAQWGFANEKLKLQLLINVRKPENFEFYNKDLSEFEFLNKFYLWETEFWGKDDQNVEIEKIETNEQEKYIIWRLKIVDKNIESFIFSGVRNDKLIGISLSDNNKKKPKSRTEKIEFLKEIYFKK
;
A
#
# COMPACT_ATOMS: atom_id res chain seq x y z
N MET A 1 46.82 20.34 -33.54
CA MET A 1 45.57 21.12 -33.75
C MET A 1 44.76 20.38 -34.81
N LYS A 2 43.54 19.87 -34.62
CA LYS A 2 42.43 20.29 -33.77
C LYS A 2 41.66 19.06 -33.27
N LEU A 3 41.43 19.00 -31.96
CA LEU A 3 40.40 18.19 -31.29
C LEU A 3 39.04 18.44 -31.96
N LYS A 4 38.43 17.44 -32.60
CA LYS A 4 37.00 17.47 -32.96
C LYS A 4 36.35 16.08 -33.00
N LEU A 5 36.65 15.20 -32.04
CA LEU A 5 35.94 13.91 -31.94
C LEU A 5 35.42 13.57 -30.53
N ILE A 6 35.17 14.58 -29.69
CA ILE A 6 34.57 14.40 -28.37
C ILE A 6 33.47 15.43 -28.18
N LYS A 7 32.32 15.26 -28.85
CA LYS A 7 31.10 16.04 -28.55
C LYS A 7 29.77 15.27 -28.70
N ILE A 8 29.79 13.95 -28.90
CA ILE A 8 28.55 13.14 -29.04
C ILE A 8 28.53 11.97 -28.05
N ILE A 9 28.91 12.21 -26.79
CA ILE A 9 28.67 11.23 -25.69
C ILE A 9 27.91 11.87 -24.51
N PHE A 10 27.73 13.20 -24.49
CA PHE A 10 27.10 13.89 -23.35
C PHE A 10 25.57 14.07 -23.46
N ALA A 11 24.93 13.61 -24.54
CA ALA A 11 23.50 13.85 -24.78
C ALA A 11 22.57 12.69 -24.35
N ILE A 12 23.10 11.55 -23.92
CA ILE A 12 22.29 10.36 -23.55
C ILE A 12 22.14 10.22 -22.02
N PHE A 13 22.79 11.06 -21.22
CA PHE A 13 22.80 10.94 -19.75
C PHE A 13 21.79 11.82 -18.99
N ILE A 14 20.86 12.50 -19.66
CA ILE A 14 19.91 13.42 -18.97
C ILE A 14 18.48 12.85 -18.88
N ILE A 15 18.23 11.59 -19.25
CA ILE A 15 16.90 10.99 -19.09
C ILE A 15 16.76 10.17 -17.80
N SER A 16 17.86 9.83 -17.11
CA SER A 16 17.80 8.88 -15.99
C SER A 16 17.56 9.46 -14.60
N ASN A 17 17.44 10.79 -14.41
CA ASN A 17 17.26 11.36 -13.06
C ASN A 17 16.22 12.49 -12.98
N LEU A 18 15.26 12.57 -13.91
CA LEU A 18 14.05 13.37 -13.67
C LEU A 18 13.09 12.64 -12.74
N SER A 19 13.58 12.19 -11.57
CA SER A 19 12.72 12.10 -10.39
C SER A 19 12.52 13.54 -9.91
N PHE A 20 11.72 14.30 -10.67
CA PHE A 20 11.18 15.58 -10.25
C PHE A 20 10.75 15.42 -8.81
N GLY A 21 11.32 16.20 -7.89
CA GLY A 21 11.06 16.14 -6.46
C GLY A 21 9.56 16.11 -6.18
N GLN A 22 9.00 14.91 -6.10
CA GLN A 22 7.60 14.73 -5.80
C GLN A 22 7.48 15.09 -4.34
N THR A 23 6.81 16.21 -4.06
CA THR A 23 6.50 16.60 -2.68
C THR A 23 5.78 15.42 -2.01
N LYS A 24 6.41 14.78 -1.03
CA LYS A 24 5.74 13.77 -0.19
C LYS A 24 4.86 14.48 0.84
N SER A 25 3.73 13.89 1.18
CA SER A 25 2.82 14.36 2.23
C SER A 25 3.03 13.51 3.49
N PRO A 26 3.62 14.06 4.57
CA PRO A 26 3.88 13.31 5.79
C PRO A 26 2.62 13.18 6.64
N PHE A 27 2.36 11.99 7.18
CA PHE A 27 1.29 11.73 8.15
C PHE A 27 1.81 10.82 9.25
N LEU A 28 1.51 11.19 10.50
CA LEU A 28 1.82 10.38 11.67
C LEU A 28 0.55 9.66 12.13
N ILE A 29 0.54 8.33 12.08
CA ILE A 29 -0.59 7.49 12.48
C ILE A 29 -0.11 6.56 13.60
N ASN A 30 -0.63 6.72 14.82
CA ASN A 30 -0.22 5.94 15.99
C ASN A 30 1.32 5.82 16.12
N ASN A 31 2.00 6.96 16.03
CA ASN A 31 3.47 7.11 16.09
C ASN A 31 4.22 6.36 14.97
N GLU A 32 3.57 6.06 13.85
CA GLU A 32 4.21 5.56 12.64
C GLU A 32 4.13 6.62 11.54
N LEU A 33 5.28 7.01 10.99
CA LEU A 33 5.37 8.02 9.93
C LEU A 33 5.17 7.39 8.55
N PHE A 34 4.23 7.96 7.80
CA PHE A 34 4.01 7.67 6.38
C PHE A 34 4.33 8.90 5.55
N GLU A 35 5.10 8.74 4.49
CA GLU A 35 5.42 9.81 3.54
C GLU A 35 4.76 9.48 2.19
N LEU A 36 3.51 9.92 2.02
CA LEU A 36 2.72 9.55 0.84
C LEU A 36 3.21 10.33 -0.40
N PRO A 37 3.48 9.68 -1.54
CA PRO A 37 3.99 10.35 -2.73
C PRO A 37 2.94 11.28 -3.34
N GLY A 38 3.32 12.55 -3.52
CA GLY A 38 2.43 13.60 -4.01
C GLY A 38 1.62 14.29 -2.90
N LYS A 39 0.57 15.01 -3.29
CA LYS A 39 -0.26 15.82 -2.40
C LYS A 39 -1.50 15.05 -1.95
N TRP A 40 -1.47 14.57 -0.72
CA TRP A 40 -2.55 13.82 -0.09
C TRP A 40 -3.24 14.67 0.97
N LYS A 41 -4.54 14.46 1.17
CA LYS A 41 -5.33 15.06 2.24
C LYS A 41 -5.93 13.96 3.10
N HIS A 42 -5.87 14.13 4.42
CA HIS A 42 -6.66 13.31 5.35
C HIS A 42 -8.14 13.70 5.21
N ILE A 43 -9.00 12.70 4.99
CA ILE A 43 -10.44 12.90 4.73
C ILE A 43 -11.34 12.35 5.83
N GLY A 44 -10.78 11.71 6.87
CA GLY A 44 -11.53 11.22 8.01
C GLY A 44 -11.02 9.88 8.52
N LYS A 45 -11.66 9.38 9.57
CA LYS A 45 -11.34 8.12 10.22
C LYS A 45 -12.57 7.23 10.30
N ILE A 46 -12.39 5.95 10.00
CA ILE A 46 -13.40 4.91 10.20
C ILE A 46 -13.12 4.30 11.57
N GLU A 47 -13.92 4.66 12.58
CA GLU A 47 -13.66 4.30 13.98
C GLU A 47 -13.65 2.78 14.20
N ASN A 48 -14.63 2.06 13.62
CA ASN A 48 -14.79 0.61 13.83
C ASN A 48 -13.61 -0.22 13.31
N SER A 49 -12.91 0.24 12.27
CA SER A 49 -11.75 -0.45 11.69
C SER A 49 -10.41 0.22 12.02
N ALA A 50 -10.43 1.30 12.81
CA ALA A 50 -9.28 2.16 13.10
C ALA A 50 -8.51 2.62 11.84
N GLN A 51 -9.21 2.78 10.71
CA GLN A 51 -8.61 3.18 9.43
C GLN A 51 -8.67 4.69 9.26
N TRP A 52 -7.55 5.27 8.85
CA TRP A 52 -7.41 6.66 8.48
C TRP A 52 -7.53 6.78 6.96
N GLY A 53 -8.44 7.62 6.50
CA GLY A 53 -8.73 7.82 5.10
C GLY A 53 -7.95 8.98 4.51
N PHE A 54 -7.37 8.77 3.33
CA PHE A 54 -6.65 9.78 2.58
C PHE A 54 -7.13 9.81 1.13
N ALA A 55 -7.15 11.01 0.55
CA ALA A 55 -7.47 11.20 -0.87
C ALA A 55 -6.39 12.02 -1.56
N ASN A 56 -6.13 11.65 -2.81
CA ASN A 56 -5.33 12.44 -3.74
C ASN A 56 -6.21 12.85 -4.92
N GLU A 57 -6.66 14.11 -4.92
CA GLU A 57 -7.59 14.65 -5.93
C GLU A 57 -7.00 14.58 -7.35
N LYS A 58 -5.71 14.89 -7.49
CA LYS A 58 -5.02 14.89 -8.80
C LYS A 58 -4.91 13.47 -9.37
N LEU A 59 -4.52 12.51 -8.54
CA LEU A 59 -4.35 11.13 -8.97
C LEU A 59 -5.66 10.33 -9.00
N LYS A 60 -6.72 10.88 -8.36
CA LYS A 60 -8.01 10.23 -8.10
C LYS A 60 -7.85 8.90 -7.38
N LEU A 61 -7.01 8.89 -6.35
CA LEU A 61 -6.73 7.72 -5.52
C LEU A 61 -7.28 7.93 -4.12
N GLN A 62 -7.70 6.84 -3.49
CA GLN A 62 -8.04 6.78 -2.08
C GLN A 62 -7.17 5.73 -1.38
N LEU A 63 -6.75 6.07 -0.16
CA LEU A 63 -6.03 5.17 0.73
C LEU A 63 -6.79 5.05 2.04
N LEU A 64 -6.83 3.85 2.59
CA LEU A 64 -7.14 3.60 3.99
C LEU A 64 -5.90 3.02 4.65
N ILE A 65 -5.42 3.64 5.73
CA ILE A 65 -4.24 3.17 6.48
C ILE A 65 -4.66 2.87 7.91
N ASN A 66 -4.34 1.68 8.40
CA ASN A 66 -4.43 1.36 9.82
C ASN A 66 -3.07 0.99 10.40
N VAL A 67 -2.89 1.33 11.66
CA VAL A 67 -1.70 1.00 12.46
C VAL A 67 -2.20 0.46 13.78
N ARG A 68 -2.07 -0.84 13.98
CA ARG A 68 -2.64 -1.56 15.13
C ARG A 68 -1.54 -2.35 15.82
N LYS A 69 -1.70 -2.53 17.12
CA LYS A 69 -0.81 -3.43 17.86
C LYS A 69 -1.25 -4.88 17.65
N PRO A 70 -0.32 -5.83 17.37
CA PRO A 70 -0.65 -7.24 17.26
C PRO A 70 -1.39 -7.80 18.48
N GLU A 71 -1.05 -7.33 19.69
CA GLU A 71 -1.68 -7.70 20.96
C GLU A 71 -3.20 -7.43 21.05
N ASN A 72 -3.76 -6.63 20.13
CA ASN A 72 -5.20 -6.35 20.10
C ASN A 72 -6.02 -7.44 19.37
N PHE A 73 -5.39 -8.46 18.82
CA PHE A 73 -6.06 -9.53 18.07
C PHE A 73 -6.17 -10.81 18.91
N GLU A 74 -7.34 -11.44 18.89
CA GLU A 74 -7.64 -12.65 19.68
C GLU A 74 -6.72 -13.84 19.40
N PHE A 75 -6.18 -13.92 18.17
CA PHE A 75 -5.28 -14.96 17.72
C PHE A 75 -3.80 -14.60 17.93
N TYR A 76 -3.49 -13.45 18.53
CA TYR A 76 -2.13 -13.07 18.86
C TYR A 76 -1.57 -13.98 19.96
N ASN A 77 -0.31 -14.35 19.79
CA ASN A 77 0.49 -15.06 20.78
C ASN A 77 1.93 -14.55 20.64
N LYS A 78 2.58 -14.27 21.78
CA LYS A 78 3.98 -13.81 21.86
C LYS A 78 4.98 -14.79 21.24
N ASP A 79 4.62 -16.07 21.13
CA ASP A 79 5.46 -17.11 20.55
C ASP A 79 5.35 -17.17 19.02
N LEU A 80 4.42 -16.42 18.41
CA LEU A 80 4.31 -16.32 16.95
C LEU A 80 5.41 -15.42 16.40
N SER A 81 6.05 -15.86 15.32
CA SER A 81 6.79 -14.95 14.46
C SER A 81 5.85 -13.91 13.84
N GLU A 82 6.41 -12.77 13.43
CA GLU A 82 5.64 -11.70 12.79
C GLU A 82 4.98 -12.18 11.48
N PHE A 83 5.62 -13.09 10.75
CA PHE A 83 5.04 -13.63 9.52
C PHE A 83 3.93 -14.66 9.79
N GLU A 84 4.04 -15.48 10.83
CA GLU A 84 2.93 -16.35 11.27
C GLU A 84 1.73 -15.53 11.73
N PHE A 85 1.98 -14.45 12.49
CA PHE A 85 0.94 -13.49 12.86
C PHE A 85 0.28 -12.87 11.62
N LEU A 86 1.06 -12.45 10.62
CA LEU A 86 0.51 -11.90 9.37
C LEU A 86 -0.34 -12.91 8.59
N ASN A 87 0.07 -14.18 8.54
CA ASN A 87 -0.74 -15.21 7.91
C ASN A 87 -2.07 -15.42 8.65
N LYS A 88 -2.07 -15.45 9.99
CA LYS A 88 -3.30 -15.52 10.79
C LYS A 88 -4.17 -14.29 10.57
N PHE A 89 -3.57 -13.10 10.53
CA PHE A 89 -4.28 -11.85 10.26
C PHE A 89 -4.91 -11.82 8.86
N TYR A 90 -4.18 -12.24 7.82
CA TYR A 90 -4.72 -12.39 6.47
C TYR A 90 -5.93 -13.34 6.47
N LEU A 91 -5.81 -14.51 7.09
CA LEU A 91 -6.90 -15.48 7.16
C LEU A 91 -8.13 -14.86 7.85
N TRP A 92 -7.93 -14.22 9.00
CA TRP A 92 -9.01 -13.53 9.74
C TRP A 92 -9.71 -12.45 8.91
N GLU A 93 -8.98 -11.61 8.17
CA GLU A 93 -9.60 -10.61 7.28
C GLU A 93 -10.35 -11.28 6.13
N THR A 94 -9.76 -12.29 5.50
CA THR A 94 -10.39 -12.95 4.36
C THR A 94 -11.60 -13.78 4.73
N GLU A 95 -11.64 -14.36 5.93
CA GLU A 95 -12.82 -15.03 6.46
C GLU A 95 -13.95 -14.03 6.73
N PHE A 96 -13.62 -12.86 7.30
CA PHE A 96 -14.61 -11.80 7.52
C PHE A 96 -15.27 -11.36 6.20
N TRP A 97 -14.48 -11.11 5.16
CA TRP A 97 -14.98 -10.70 3.84
C TRP A 97 -15.60 -11.85 3.04
N GLY A 98 -15.10 -13.07 3.22
CA GLY A 98 -15.60 -14.27 2.55
C GLY A 98 -16.98 -14.70 3.01
N LYS A 99 -17.49 -14.24 4.16
CA LYS A 99 -18.88 -14.53 4.59
C LYS A 99 -19.93 -14.14 3.55
N ASP A 100 -19.63 -13.18 2.69
CA ASP A 100 -20.45 -12.79 1.54
C ASP A 100 -20.00 -13.54 0.27
N ASP A 101 -20.03 -14.89 0.32
CA ASP A 101 -19.38 -15.80 -0.65
C ASP A 101 -19.77 -15.60 -2.12
N GLN A 102 -20.90 -14.96 -2.44
CA GLN A 102 -21.36 -14.79 -3.83
C GLN A 102 -20.89 -13.49 -4.49
N ASN A 103 -20.49 -12.47 -3.72
CA ASN A 103 -20.19 -11.14 -4.26
C ASN A 103 -18.77 -10.68 -3.98
N VAL A 104 -17.93 -11.54 -3.39
CA VAL A 104 -16.57 -11.19 -2.99
C VAL A 104 -15.56 -12.13 -3.64
N GLU A 105 -14.61 -11.56 -4.39
CA GLU A 105 -13.42 -12.26 -4.86
C GLU A 105 -12.21 -11.83 -4.01
N ILE A 106 -11.46 -12.81 -3.51
CA ILE A 106 -10.23 -12.58 -2.73
C ILE A 106 -9.08 -13.31 -3.41
N GLU A 107 -7.94 -12.64 -3.53
CA GLU A 107 -6.74 -13.21 -4.13
C GLU A 107 -5.50 -12.80 -3.32
N LYS A 108 -4.74 -13.78 -2.82
CA LYS A 108 -3.39 -13.53 -2.30
C LYS A 108 -2.44 -13.33 -3.49
N ILE A 109 -1.78 -12.17 -3.55
CA ILE A 109 -0.96 -11.79 -4.71
C ILE A 109 0.51 -12.09 -4.46
N GLU A 110 1.03 -11.69 -3.30
CA GLU A 110 2.45 -11.76 -2.99
C GLU A 110 2.63 -11.93 -1.49
N THR A 111 3.65 -12.69 -1.10
CA THR A 111 4.10 -12.82 0.28
C THR A 111 5.61 -12.75 0.35
N ASN A 112 6.13 -12.12 1.39
CA ASN A 112 7.57 -12.14 1.68
C ASN A 112 7.77 -12.32 3.18
N GLU A 113 8.41 -13.42 3.56
CA GLU A 113 8.65 -13.77 4.95
C GLU A 113 9.76 -12.91 5.57
N GLN A 114 10.83 -12.64 4.80
CA GLN A 114 11.97 -11.86 5.28
C GLN A 114 11.59 -10.39 5.54
N GLU A 115 10.87 -9.79 4.59
CA GLU A 115 10.37 -8.41 4.66
C GLU A 115 9.01 -8.30 5.37
N LYS A 116 8.45 -9.44 5.83
CA LYS A 116 7.26 -9.54 6.68
C LYS A 116 6.05 -8.81 6.10
N TYR A 117 5.62 -9.20 4.90
CA TYR A 117 4.40 -8.67 4.31
C TYR A 117 3.61 -9.67 3.46
N ILE A 118 2.33 -9.34 3.28
CA ILE A 118 1.38 -9.98 2.38
C ILE A 118 0.68 -8.89 1.57
N ILE A 119 0.66 -9.01 0.25
CA ILE A 119 -0.18 -8.20 -0.64
C ILE A 119 -1.30 -9.08 -1.18
N TRP A 120 -2.52 -8.57 -1.11
CA TRP A 120 -3.70 -9.29 -1.55
C TRP A 120 -4.74 -8.33 -2.14
N ARG A 121 -5.72 -8.90 -2.84
CA ARG A 121 -6.78 -8.18 -3.53
C ARG A 121 -8.12 -8.59 -2.95
N LEU A 122 -8.98 -7.59 -2.78
CA LEU A 122 -10.39 -7.75 -2.46
C LEU A 122 -11.20 -7.08 -3.56
N LYS A 123 -12.16 -7.79 -4.15
CA LYS A 123 -13.09 -7.24 -5.12
C LYS A 123 -14.52 -7.59 -4.71
N ILE A 124 -15.35 -6.56 -4.58
CA ILE A 124 -16.79 -6.70 -4.34
C ILE A 124 -17.48 -6.55 -5.71
N VAL A 125 -17.92 -7.67 -6.28
CA VAL A 125 -18.32 -7.82 -7.69
C VAL A 125 -19.53 -6.97 -8.02
N ASP A 126 -20.59 -7.06 -7.23
CA ASP A 126 -21.86 -6.35 -7.41
C ASP A 126 -21.70 -4.82 -7.31
N LYS A 127 -20.79 -4.37 -6.45
CA LYS A 127 -20.48 -2.93 -6.25
C LYS A 127 -19.39 -2.41 -7.17
N ASN A 128 -18.77 -3.29 -7.97
CA ASN A 128 -17.60 -2.96 -8.80
C ASN A 128 -16.51 -2.22 -8.00
N ILE A 129 -16.28 -2.65 -6.76
CA ILE A 129 -15.24 -2.10 -5.88
C ILE A 129 -14.05 -3.04 -5.92
N GLU A 130 -12.88 -2.53 -6.25
CA GLU A 130 -11.62 -3.26 -6.11
C GLU A 130 -10.69 -2.52 -5.14
N SER A 131 -10.01 -3.28 -4.30
CA SER A 131 -8.99 -2.80 -3.39
C SER A 131 -7.76 -3.72 -3.43
N PHE A 132 -6.59 -3.10 -3.49
CA PHE A 132 -5.32 -3.78 -3.27
C PHE A 132 -4.84 -3.45 -1.86
N ILE A 133 -4.50 -4.47 -1.10
CA ILE A 133 -4.26 -4.37 0.33
C ILE A 133 -2.86 -4.88 0.62
N PHE A 134 -2.08 -4.07 1.33
CA PHE A 134 -0.78 -4.41 1.89
C PHE A 134 -0.95 -4.62 3.39
N SER A 135 -0.61 -5.81 3.87
CA SER A 135 -0.55 -6.15 5.29
C SER A 135 0.90 -6.45 5.66
N GLY A 136 1.49 -5.72 6.59
CA GLY A 136 2.87 -5.92 7.02
C GLY A 136 3.09 -5.62 8.49
N VAL A 137 4.24 -6.05 9.01
CA VAL A 137 4.66 -5.73 10.39
C VAL A 137 5.97 -4.96 10.35
N ARG A 138 5.99 -3.80 11.01
CA ARG A 138 7.20 -3.01 11.29
C ARG A 138 7.05 -2.30 12.62
N ASN A 139 8.15 -2.12 13.34
CA ASN A 139 8.17 -1.45 14.65
C ASN A 139 7.11 -2.02 15.62
N ASP A 140 7.00 -3.35 15.67
CA ASP A 140 6.04 -4.10 16.51
C ASP A 140 4.56 -3.72 16.28
N LYS A 141 4.24 -3.19 15.09
CA LYS A 141 2.89 -2.78 14.71
C LYS A 141 2.47 -3.49 13.43
N LEU A 142 1.22 -3.95 13.42
CA LEU A 142 0.53 -4.33 12.20
C LEU A 142 0.17 -3.05 11.42
N ILE A 143 0.57 -3.02 10.16
CA ILE A 143 0.26 -1.97 9.20
C ILE A 143 -0.64 -2.55 8.12
N GLY A 144 -1.80 -1.95 7.91
CA GLY A 144 -2.68 -2.22 6.78
C GLY A 144 -2.78 -0.99 5.89
N ILE A 145 -2.53 -1.13 4.59
CA ILE A 145 -2.71 -0.08 3.58
C ILE A 145 -3.62 -0.63 2.49
N SER A 146 -4.81 -0.06 2.34
CA SER A 146 -5.73 -0.38 1.25
C SER A 146 -5.75 0.75 0.23
N LEU A 147 -5.51 0.41 -1.03
CA LEU A 147 -5.56 1.31 -2.18
C LEU A 147 -6.80 0.99 -3.03
N SER A 148 -7.58 2.03 -3.31
CA SER A 148 -8.66 1.96 -4.27
C SER A 148 -8.59 3.13 -5.27
N ASP A 149 -8.90 2.81 -6.52
CA ASP A 149 -8.92 3.77 -7.63
C ASP A 149 -10.15 3.62 -8.53
N ASN A 150 -11.23 3.08 -7.95
CA ASN A 150 -12.50 2.76 -8.61
C ASN A 150 -13.14 3.97 -9.30
N ASN A 151 -12.82 5.19 -8.88
CA ASN A 151 -13.33 6.44 -9.45
C ASN A 151 -12.60 6.89 -10.74
N LYS A 152 -11.62 6.12 -11.23
CA LYS A 152 -10.86 6.45 -12.44
C LYS A 152 -11.48 5.80 -13.67
N LYS A 153 -11.57 6.58 -14.76
CA LYS A 153 -11.88 6.05 -16.11
C LYS A 153 -10.87 5.01 -16.59
N LYS A 154 -9.61 5.14 -16.18
CA LYS A 154 -8.52 4.20 -16.42
C LYS A 154 -7.82 3.93 -15.08
N PRO A 155 -8.24 2.89 -14.36
CA PRO A 155 -7.54 2.43 -13.17
C PRO A 155 -6.09 2.09 -13.48
N LYS A 156 -5.24 2.18 -12.47
CA LYS A 156 -3.86 1.71 -12.53
C LYS A 156 -3.82 0.21 -12.80
N SER A 157 -2.79 -0.21 -13.52
CA SER A 157 -2.51 -1.63 -13.70
C SER A 157 -2.22 -2.30 -12.35
N ARG A 158 -2.36 -3.63 -12.32
CA ARG A 158 -2.04 -4.46 -11.15
C ARG A 158 -0.62 -4.19 -10.63
N THR A 159 0.37 -4.18 -11.51
CA THR A 159 1.78 -3.92 -11.15
C THR A 159 1.96 -2.53 -10.56
N GLU A 160 1.37 -1.49 -11.16
CA GLU A 160 1.45 -0.13 -10.61
C GLU A 160 0.83 -0.01 -9.22
N LYS A 161 -0.27 -0.73 -8.94
CA LYS A 161 -0.91 -0.74 -7.62
C LYS A 161 -0.01 -1.40 -6.58
N ILE A 162 0.60 -2.54 -6.92
CA ILE A 162 1.53 -3.27 -6.05
C ILE A 162 2.76 -2.42 -5.73
N GLU A 163 3.40 -1.85 -6.76
CA GLU A 163 4.59 -1.02 -6.56
C GLU A 163 4.28 0.24 -5.76
N PHE A 164 3.11 0.86 -5.97
CA PHE A 164 2.67 2.00 -5.17
C PHE A 164 2.50 1.67 -3.68
N LEU A 165 1.91 0.51 -3.36
CA LEU A 165 1.77 0.05 -1.99
C LEU A 165 3.14 -0.22 -1.35
N LYS A 166 4.05 -0.85 -2.09
CA LYS A 166 5.44 -1.09 -1.65
C LYS A 166 6.19 0.22 -1.42
N GLU A 167 6.04 1.21 -2.31
CA GLU A 167 6.66 2.53 -2.17
C GLU A 167 6.24 3.18 -0.83
N ILE A 168 4.94 3.17 -0.52
CA ILE A 168 4.41 3.72 0.74
C ILE A 168 4.96 2.96 1.95
N TYR A 169 4.94 1.62 1.91
CA TYR A 169 5.36 0.80 3.04
C TYR A 169 6.88 0.87 3.27
N PHE A 170 7.69 0.76 2.23
CA PHE A 170 9.15 0.78 2.34
C PHE A 170 9.75 2.19 2.34
N LYS A 171 8.91 3.23 2.24
CA LYS A 171 9.31 4.65 2.21
C LYS A 171 10.30 4.96 1.06
N LYS A 172 10.14 4.26 -0.07
CA LYS A 172 11.00 4.40 -1.25
C LYS A 172 10.64 5.62 -2.11
#